data_AF-R7YW77-F1
#
_entry.id   AF-R7YW77-F1
#
_cell.length_a   1.000
_cell.length_b   1.000
_cell.length_c   1.000
_cell.angle_alpha   90.00
_cell.angle_beta   90.00
_cell.angle_gamma   90.00
#
_symmetry.space_group_name_H-M   'P 1'
#
loop_
_entity.id
_entity.type
_entity.pdbx_description
1 polymer ?
#
loop_
_entity_poly.entity_id
_entity_poly.type
_entity_poly.pdbx_seq_one_letter_code
_entity_poly.pdbx_strand_id
1 'polypeptide(L)'
;MTLTNFLAFITFVFYPCMPPRLLPAEYGFLDTVRHDDAQSVWMSGKYVNSLAAMPSMHFGYAFCIGCTLIYHSGVFRRTLERGEFRKSTFWKGFYLLLGVGYPAMILTTIVATANHYYLDACVATFYVVLSFFCNKIFYVFLPLEDWFLWLVGAEKPTPSTGERFRERGGRI
;
A
#
# COMPACT_ATOMS: atom_id res chain seq x y z
N MET A 1 -1.30 -1.32 5.88
CA MET A 1 -1.64 -2.13 4.69
C MET A 1 -2.88 -2.98 4.90
N THR A 2 -3.01 -3.70 6.01
CA THR A 2 -4.18 -4.57 6.26
C THR A 2 -5.53 -3.88 6.13
N LEU A 3 -5.71 -2.70 6.73
CA LEU A 3 -6.97 -1.95 6.63
C LEU A 3 -7.24 -1.49 5.19
N THR A 4 -6.19 -1.10 4.46
CA THR A 4 -6.28 -0.70 3.06
C THR A 4 -6.78 -1.85 2.19
N ASN A 5 -6.25 -3.05 2.41
CA ASN A 5 -6.68 -4.26 1.70
C ASN A 5 -8.13 -4.61 2.00
N PHE A 6 -8.54 -4.47 3.26
CA PHE A 6 -9.92 -4.73 3.66
C PHE A 6 -10.90 -3.74 3.02
N LEU A 7 -10.57 -2.44 3.02
CA LEU A 7 -11.36 -1.41 2.35
C LEU A 7 -11.43 -1.65 0.84
N ALA A 8 -10.29 -1.98 0.21
CA ALA A 8 -10.26 -2.31 -1.21
C ALA A 8 -11.11 -3.53 -1.54
N PHE A 9 -11.05 -4.58 -0.71
CA PHE A 9 -11.87 -5.77 -0.87
C PHE A 9 -13.37 -5.44 -0.79
N ILE A 10 -13.79 -4.63 0.18
CA ILE A 10 -15.18 -4.15 0.28
C ILE A 10 -15.58 -3.44 -1.01
N THR A 11 -14.76 -2.51 -1.49
CA THR A 11 -15.05 -1.78 -2.73
C THR A 11 -15.13 -2.70 -3.94
N PHE A 12 -14.24 -3.68 -4.06
CA PHE A 12 -14.30 -4.67 -5.13
C PHE A 12 -15.57 -5.51 -5.13
N VAL A 13 -16.11 -5.82 -3.95
CA VAL A 13 -17.36 -6.59 -3.80
C VAL A 13 -18.58 -5.76 -4.19
N PHE A 14 -18.64 -4.49 -3.77
CA PHE A 14 -19.83 -3.65 -3.97
C PHE A 14 -19.80 -2.77 -5.22
N TYR A 15 -18.61 -2.47 -5.74
CA TYR A 15 -18.40 -1.56 -6.87
C TYR A 15 -17.38 -2.15 -7.86
N PRO A 16 -17.77 -3.17 -8.65
CA PRO A 16 -16.93 -3.66 -9.73
C PRO A 16 -16.80 -2.55 -10.79
N CYS A 17 -15.57 -2.14 -11.06
CA CYS A 17 -15.25 -1.08 -11.99
C CYS A 17 -14.52 -1.65 -13.20
N MET A 18 -15.03 -1.36 -14.39
CA MET A 18 -14.45 -1.82 -15.65
C MET A 18 -13.16 -1.05 -15.97
N PRO A 19 -12.02 -1.72 -16.20
CA PRO A 19 -10.77 -1.07 -16.58
C PRO A 19 -10.79 -0.54 -18.03
N PRO A 20 -9.97 0.48 -18.36
CA PRO A 20 -9.95 1.09 -19.70
C PRO A 20 -9.67 0.10 -20.84
N ARG A 21 -8.83 -0.92 -20.63
CA ARG A 21 -8.50 -1.97 -21.60
C ARG A 21 -9.68 -2.81 -22.09
N LEU A 22 -10.81 -2.79 -21.39
CA LEU A 22 -12.03 -3.52 -21.77
C LEU A 22 -13.06 -2.61 -22.47
N LEU A 23 -12.77 -1.33 -22.67
CA LEU A 23 -13.66 -0.43 -23.39
C LEU A 23 -13.74 -0.80 -24.89
N PRO A 24 -14.85 -0.44 -25.57
CA PRO A 24 -14.96 -0.56 -27.01
C PRO A 24 -13.81 0.16 -27.74
N ALA A 25 -13.44 -0.36 -28.91
CA ALA A 25 -12.31 0.17 -29.70
C ALA A 25 -12.48 1.65 -30.10
N GLU A 26 -13.72 2.16 -30.10
CA GLU A 26 -14.08 3.56 -30.34
C GLU A 26 -13.38 4.54 -29.38
N TYR A 27 -13.07 4.11 -28.15
CA TYR A 27 -12.35 4.92 -27.17
C TYR A 27 -10.83 4.91 -27.37
N GLY A 28 -10.30 4.07 -28.27
CA GLY A 28 -8.88 4.05 -28.63
C GLY A 28 -7.93 3.52 -27.55
N PHE A 29 -8.41 2.88 -26.49
CA PHE A 29 -7.55 2.26 -25.49
C PHE A 29 -6.94 0.96 -26.03
N LEU A 30 -5.61 0.87 -25.98
CA LEU A 30 -4.85 -0.32 -26.38
C LEU A 30 -4.33 -1.04 -25.14
N ASP A 31 -4.63 -2.34 -25.03
CA ASP A 31 -4.06 -3.21 -23.99
C ASP A 31 -2.65 -3.65 -24.38
N THR A 32 -1.65 -2.87 -24.00
CA THR A 32 -0.24 -3.20 -24.30
C THR A 32 0.22 -4.50 -23.64
N VAL A 33 -0.42 -4.95 -22.56
CA VAL A 33 -0.02 -6.18 -21.84
C VAL A 33 -0.50 -7.41 -22.59
N ARG A 34 -1.73 -7.38 -23.15
CA ARG A 34 -2.24 -8.47 -23.98
C ARG A 34 -1.66 -8.47 -25.39
N HIS A 35 -1.35 -7.29 -25.92
CA HIS A 35 -0.87 -7.19 -27.29
C HIS A 35 0.57 -7.74 -27.47
N ASP A 36 1.40 -7.68 -26.42
CA ASP A 36 2.78 -8.17 -26.43
C ASP A 36 2.95 -9.56 -25.78
N ASP A 37 1.86 -10.30 -25.53
CA ASP A 37 1.85 -11.57 -24.77
C ASP A 37 2.56 -11.49 -23.40
N ALA A 38 2.71 -10.28 -22.86
CA ALA A 38 3.42 -10.00 -21.61
C ALA A 38 2.55 -10.28 -20.36
N GLN A 39 1.46 -11.04 -20.51
CA GLN A 39 0.56 -11.40 -19.42
C GLN A 39 1.27 -12.35 -18.44
N SER A 40 1.18 -12.03 -17.15
CA SER A 40 1.59 -12.96 -16.09
C SER A 40 0.69 -14.20 -16.09
N VAL A 41 1.25 -15.39 -15.82
CA VAL A 41 0.50 -16.64 -15.63
C VAL A 41 -0.58 -16.49 -14.55
N TRP A 42 -0.36 -15.61 -13.57
CA TRP A 42 -1.30 -15.32 -12.47
C TRP A 42 -2.45 -14.39 -12.85
N MET A 43 -2.43 -13.83 -14.06
CA MET A 43 -3.49 -12.96 -14.59
C MET A 43 -4.52 -13.73 -15.44
N SER A 44 -4.27 -15.02 -15.70
CA SER A 44 -5.14 -15.88 -16.51
C SER A 44 -5.79 -16.95 -15.63
N GLY A 45 -7.12 -16.95 -15.53
CA GLY A 45 -7.85 -17.98 -14.79
C GLY A 45 -9.31 -17.65 -14.52
N LYS A 46 -10.11 -18.68 -14.22
CA LYS A 46 -11.56 -18.57 -13.95
C LYS A 46 -11.89 -17.75 -12.69
N TYR A 47 -10.92 -17.57 -11.80
CA TYR A 47 -11.07 -16.87 -10.53
C TYR A 47 -10.43 -15.47 -10.50
N VAL A 48 -10.02 -14.94 -11.67
CA VAL A 48 -9.48 -13.58 -11.79
C VAL A 48 -10.61 -12.62 -12.15
N ASN A 49 -10.92 -11.69 -11.24
CA ASN A 49 -11.92 -10.67 -11.51
C ASN A 49 -11.33 -9.57 -12.42
N SER A 50 -11.71 -9.61 -13.70
CA SER A 50 -11.26 -8.62 -14.69
C SER A 50 -11.93 -7.25 -14.54
N LEU A 51 -13.01 -7.15 -13.75
CA LEU A 51 -13.77 -5.93 -13.47
C LEU A 51 -13.41 -5.31 -12.10
N ALA A 52 -12.24 -5.63 -11.55
CA ALA A 52 -11.77 -5.08 -10.28
C ALA A 52 -10.73 -3.96 -10.50
N ALA A 53 -11.09 -2.92 -11.27
CA ALA A 53 -10.17 -1.80 -11.49
C ALA A 53 -10.04 -0.88 -10.26
N MET A 54 -11.10 -0.64 -9.49
CA MET A 54 -11.08 0.33 -8.39
C MET A 54 -11.16 -0.35 -7.02
N PRO A 55 -10.24 -0.10 -6.07
CA PRO A 55 -9.07 0.80 -6.15
C PRO A 55 -7.80 0.12 -6.70
N SER A 56 -6.83 0.92 -7.16
CA SER A 56 -5.55 0.39 -7.64
C SER A 56 -4.63 -0.05 -6.48
N MET A 57 -4.60 -1.35 -6.20
CA MET A 57 -3.74 -1.91 -5.13
C MET A 57 -2.25 -1.84 -5.45
N HIS A 58 -1.87 -1.99 -6.72
CA HIS A 58 -0.49 -1.79 -7.16
C HIS A 58 0.03 -0.41 -6.77
N PHE A 59 -0.75 0.63 -7.08
CA PHE A 59 -0.40 1.99 -6.73
C PHE A 59 -0.48 2.24 -5.22
N GLY A 60 -1.52 1.75 -4.53
CA GLY A 60 -1.65 1.91 -3.07
C GLY A 60 -0.46 1.34 -2.31
N TYR A 61 0.05 0.18 -2.72
CA TYR A 61 1.26 -0.43 -2.16
C TYR A 61 2.50 0.39 -2.45
N ALA A 62 2.68 0.78 -3.72
CA ALA A 62 3.81 1.61 -4.13
C ALA A 62 3.84 2.94 -3.37
N PHE A 63 2.69 3.61 -3.23
CA PHE A 63 2.52 4.85 -2.49
C PHE A 63 2.91 4.70 -1.02
N CYS A 64 2.46 3.63 -0.34
CA CYS A 64 2.84 3.40 1.05
C CYS A 64 4.36 3.18 1.21
N ILE A 65 4.96 2.39 0.32
CA ILE A 65 6.43 2.19 0.28
C ILE A 65 7.13 3.53 0.05
N GLY A 66 6.64 4.33 -0.90
CA GLY A 66 7.16 5.66 -1.20
C GLY A 66 7.14 6.59 0.00
N CYS A 67 5.99 6.70 0.68
CA CYS A 67 5.84 7.46 1.92
C CYS A 67 6.78 6.98 3.03
N THR A 68 6.98 5.66 3.15
CA THR A 68 7.89 5.06 4.13
C THR A 68 9.35 5.43 3.84
N LEU A 69 9.76 5.38 2.56
CA LEU A 69 11.10 5.81 2.14
C LEU A 69 11.33 7.30 2.37
N ILE A 70 10.33 8.14 2.07
CA ILE A 70 10.39 9.59 2.33
C ILE A 70 10.50 9.85 3.83
N TYR A 71 9.74 9.13 4.67
CA TYR A 71 9.83 9.25 6.13
C TYR A 71 11.23 8.87 6.64
N HIS A 72 11.77 7.73 6.22
CA HIS A 72 13.10 7.25 6.62
C HIS A 72 14.27 8.03 6.00
N SER A 73 14.03 8.81 4.94
CA SER A 73 15.04 9.77 4.43
C SER A 73 15.43 10.77 5.52
N GLY A 74 14.51 11.11 6.43
CA GLY A 74 14.73 12.08 7.50
C GLY A 74 14.87 13.52 7.00
N VAL A 75 14.52 13.81 5.74
CA VAL A 75 14.59 15.16 5.15
C VAL A 75 13.60 16.12 5.83
N PHE A 76 12.37 15.65 6.06
CA PHE A 76 11.31 16.43 6.68
C PHE A 76 11.22 16.27 8.21
N ARG A 77 12.15 15.52 8.81
CA ARG A 77 12.16 15.24 10.26
C ARG A 77 13.18 16.12 10.97
N ARG A 78 12.68 16.96 11.90
CA ARG A 78 13.53 17.79 12.78
C ARG A 78 14.23 16.96 13.84
N THR A 79 13.50 16.01 14.43
CA THR A 79 13.98 15.11 15.48
C THR A 79 13.96 13.68 14.96
N LEU A 80 15.07 12.97 15.14
CA LEU A 80 15.22 11.55 14.81
C LEU A 80 14.89 10.70 16.03
N GLU A 81 14.43 9.49 15.80
CA GLU A 81 14.21 8.54 16.89
C GLU A 81 15.54 8.02 17.44
N ARG A 82 15.51 7.56 18.70
CA ARG A 82 16.72 7.12 19.40
C ARG A 82 17.28 5.86 18.73
N GLY A 83 18.48 5.96 18.17
CA GLY A 83 19.13 4.89 17.39
C GLY A 83 19.12 5.13 15.88
N GLU A 84 18.41 6.16 15.40
CA GLU A 84 18.50 6.59 14.00
C GLU A 84 19.66 7.58 13.80
N PHE A 85 20.50 7.31 12.80
CA PHE A 85 21.57 8.22 12.40
C PHE A 85 21.11 9.14 11.27
N ARG A 86 21.52 10.41 11.33
CA ARG A 86 21.24 11.38 10.27
C ARG A 86 22.03 11.00 9.02
N LYS A 87 21.31 10.70 7.94
CA LYS A 87 21.90 10.32 6.65
C LYS A 87 22.60 11.50 5.98
N SER A 88 23.62 11.22 5.17
CA SER A 88 24.28 12.23 4.34
C SER A 88 23.31 12.81 3.30
N THR A 89 23.63 13.98 2.75
CA THR A 89 22.80 14.65 1.73
C THR A 89 22.55 13.76 0.51
N PHE A 90 23.57 12.99 0.11
CA PHE A 90 23.43 12.01 -0.98
C PHE A 90 22.36 10.96 -0.68
N TRP A 91 22.43 10.31 0.49
CA TRP A 91 21.46 9.27 0.87
C TRP A 91 20.05 9.84 1.07
N LYS A 92 19.93 11.06 1.60
CA LYS A 92 18.65 11.77 1.67
C LYS A 92 18.02 11.94 0.29
N GLY A 93 18.80 12.41 -0.69
CA GLY A 93 18.37 12.55 -2.07
C GLY A 93 17.98 11.21 -2.70
N PHE A 94 18.80 10.17 -2.49
CA PHE A 94 18.52 8.82 -3.00
C PHE A 94 17.19 8.25 -2.50
N TYR A 95 16.91 8.36 -1.19
CA TYR A 95 15.64 7.90 -0.62
C TYR A 95 14.44 8.71 -1.13
N LEU A 96 14.58 10.02 -1.33
CA LEU A 96 13.52 10.84 -1.92
C LEU A 96 13.27 10.46 -3.39
N LEU A 97 14.34 10.23 -4.16
CA LEU A 97 14.23 9.80 -5.56
C LEU A 97 13.48 8.47 -5.66
N LEU A 98 13.84 7.49 -4.85
CA LEU A 98 13.12 6.20 -4.84
C LEU A 98 11.69 6.37 -4.28
N GLY A 99 11.53 7.18 -3.24
CA GLY A 99 10.25 7.39 -2.57
C GLY A 99 9.19 8.04 -3.47
N VAL A 100 9.59 8.96 -4.34
CA VAL A 100 8.69 9.58 -5.34
C VAL A 100 8.70 8.82 -6.66
N GLY A 101 9.88 8.38 -7.10
CA GLY A 101 10.07 7.71 -8.38
C GLY A 101 9.36 6.37 -8.48
N TYR A 102 9.36 5.56 -7.41
CA TYR A 102 8.71 4.25 -7.45
C TYR A 102 7.17 4.36 -7.61
N PRO A 103 6.42 5.12 -6.77
CA PRO A 103 4.99 5.36 -7.01
C PRO A 103 4.70 5.98 -8.38
N ALA A 104 5.53 6.92 -8.86
CA ALA A 104 5.35 7.57 -10.15
C ALA A 104 5.52 6.59 -11.32
N MET A 105 6.52 5.70 -11.25
CA MET A 105 6.72 4.63 -12.22
C MET A 105 5.52 3.69 -12.24
N ILE A 106 5.02 3.26 -11.08
CA ILE A 106 3.84 2.39 -11.01
C ILE A 106 2.59 3.07 -11.56
N LEU A 107 2.37 4.35 -11.23
CA LEU A 107 1.25 5.14 -11.79
C LEU A 107 1.33 5.21 -13.32
N THR A 108 2.53 5.46 -13.85
CA THR A 108 2.77 5.49 -15.29
C THR A 108 2.46 4.14 -15.91
N THR A 109 2.95 3.05 -15.32
CA THR A 109 2.71 1.69 -15.82
C THR A 109 1.22 1.34 -15.83
N ILE A 110 0.47 1.58 -14.75
CA ILE A 110 -0.96 1.19 -14.71
C ILE A 110 -1.83 1.96 -15.69
N VAL A 111 -1.47 3.21 -16.00
CA VAL A 111 -2.18 4.04 -16.97
C VAL A 111 -1.76 3.68 -18.39
N ALA A 112 -0.45 3.55 -18.64
CA ALA A 112 0.09 3.19 -19.95
C ALA A 112 -0.39 1.81 -20.42
N THR A 113 -0.59 0.88 -19.48
CA THR A 113 -1.15 -0.46 -19.76
C THR A 113 -2.68 -0.49 -19.80
N ALA A 114 -3.35 0.68 -19.77
CA ALA A 114 -4.80 0.81 -19.78
C ALA A 114 -5.50 -0.03 -18.68
N ASN A 115 -4.80 -0.31 -17.58
CA ASN A 115 -5.30 -1.18 -16.51
C ASN A 115 -6.15 -0.43 -15.50
N HIS A 116 -5.88 0.86 -15.29
CA HIS A 116 -6.53 1.69 -14.28
C HIS A 116 -6.71 3.13 -14.76
N TYR A 117 -7.73 3.80 -14.25
CA TYR A 117 -7.88 5.25 -14.38
C TYR A 117 -7.08 5.97 -13.29
N TYR A 118 -6.79 7.26 -13.50
CA TYR A 118 -6.22 8.12 -12.45
C TYR A 118 -7.09 8.16 -11.18
N LEU A 119 -8.42 8.06 -11.34
CA LEU A 119 -9.35 8.03 -10.22
C LEU A 119 -9.12 6.81 -9.32
N ASP A 120 -8.77 5.65 -9.89
CA ASP A 120 -8.47 4.43 -9.12
C ASP A 120 -7.25 4.63 -8.20
N ALA A 121 -6.26 5.40 -8.68
CA ALA A 121 -5.08 5.78 -7.90
C ALA A 121 -5.40 6.81 -6.82
N CYS A 122 -6.30 7.77 -7.09
CA CYS A 122 -6.79 8.71 -6.09
C CYS A 122 -7.52 8.01 -4.94
N VAL A 123 -8.43 7.08 -5.25
CA VAL A 123 -9.15 6.29 -4.24
C VAL A 123 -8.18 5.41 -3.44
N ALA A 124 -7.20 4.78 -4.10
CA ALA A 124 -6.16 4.02 -3.41
C ALA A 124 -5.34 4.89 -2.44
N THR A 125 -4.96 6.11 -2.85
CA THR A 125 -4.27 7.08 -2.00
C THR A 125 -5.12 7.42 -0.77
N PHE A 126 -6.40 7.73 -0.99
CA PHE A 126 -7.35 8.03 0.09
C PHE A 126 -7.46 6.86 1.07
N TYR A 127 -7.56 5.62 0.59
CA TYR A 127 -7.60 4.44 1.46
C TYR A 127 -6.32 4.24 2.25
N VAL A 128 -5.14 4.47 1.66
CA VAL A 128 -3.87 4.39 2.39
C VAL A 128 -3.83 5.44 3.51
N VAL A 129 -4.21 6.69 3.22
CA VAL A 129 -4.24 7.78 4.21
C VAL A 129 -5.25 7.50 5.32
N LEU A 130 -6.49 7.14 4.97
CA LEU A 130 -7.51 6.76 5.94
C LEU A 130 -7.04 5.59 6.80
N SER A 131 -6.44 4.58 6.17
CA SER A 131 -5.91 3.42 6.87
C SER A 131 -4.81 3.79 7.85
N PHE A 132 -3.93 4.72 7.48
CA PHE A 132 -2.86 5.19 8.35
C PHE A 132 -3.40 5.79 9.66
N PHE A 133 -4.47 6.57 9.60
CA PHE A 133 -5.09 7.16 10.79
C PHE A 133 -6.00 6.19 11.56
N CYS A 134 -6.68 5.27 10.86
CA CYS A 134 -7.68 4.39 11.46
C CYS A 134 -7.18 2.99 11.80
N ASN A 135 -5.90 2.64 11.55
CA ASN A 135 -5.38 1.28 11.72
C ASN A 135 -5.58 0.70 13.14
N LYS A 136 -5.71 1.56 14.16
CA LYS A 136 -5.96 1.16 15.56
C LYS A 136 -7.28 0.41 15.75
N ILE A 137 -8.20 0.47 14.77
CA ILE A 137 -9.46 -0.29 14.81
C ILE A 137 -9.22 -1.80 14.99
N PHE A 138 -8.11 -2.33 14.49
CA PHE A 138 -7.80 -3.76 14.62
C PHE A 138 -7.44 -4.19 16.04
N TYR A 139 -7.24 -3.27 16.99
CA TYR A 139 -7.07 -3.64 18.39
C TYR A 139 -8.31 -4.28 19.01
N VAL A 140 -9.47 -4.16 18.35
CA VAL A 140 -10.68 -4.93 18.71
C VAL A 140 -10.44 -6.45 18.61
N PHE A 141 -9.49 -6.90 17.79
CA PHE A 141 -9.15 -8.32 17.64
C PHE A 141 -8.07 -8.82 18.62
N LEU A 142 -7.58 -7.99 19.54
CA LEU A 142 -6.62 -8.42 20.56
C LEU A 142 -7.15 -9.59 21.42
N PRO A 143 -8.41 -9.61 21.89
CA PRO A 143 -8.92 -10.76 22.63
C PRO A 143 -8.89 -12.05 21.80
N LEU A 144 -9.17 -11.95 20.50
CA LEU A 144 -9.12 -13.11 19.60
C LEU A 144 -7.68 -13.62 19.42
N GLU A 145 -6.71 -12.72 19.33
CA GLU A 145 -5.28 -13.05 19.30
C GLU A 145 -4.87 -13.79 20.57
N ASP A 146 -5.26 -13.30 21.75
CA ASP A 146 -4.91 -13.90 23.04
C ASP A 146 -5.51 -15.31 23.20
N TRP A 147 -6.77 -15.50 22.79
CA TRP A 147 -7.41 -16.81 22.75
C TRP A 147 -6.69 -17.78 21.81
N PHE A 148 -6.27 -17.31 20.63
CA PHE A 148 -5.52 -18.12 19.68
C PHE A 148 -4.16 -18.55 20.24
N LEU A 149 -3.41 -17.61 20.82
CA LEU A 149 -2.10 -17.88 21.43
C LEU A 149 -2.21 -18.87 22.59
N TRP A 150 -3.23 -18.73 23.44
CA TRP A 150 -3.53 -19.68 24.50
C TRP A 150 -3.79 -21.10 23.94
N LEU A 151 -4.59 -21.21 22.89
CA LEU A 151 -4.94 -22.50 22.28
C LEU A 151 -3.73 -23.23 21.69
N VAL A 152 -2.79 -22.49 21.10
CA VAL A 152 -1.55 -23.08 20.53
C VAL A 152 -0.40 -23.17 21.53
N GLY A 153 -0.60 -22.76 22.79
CA GLY A 153 0.42 -22.75 23.82
C GLY A 153 1.60 -21.82 23.51
N ALA A 154 1.37 -20.75 22.75
CA ALA A 154 2.40 -19.77 22.38
C ALA A 154 2.33 -18.53 23.29
N GLU A 155 3.50 -17.95 23.58
CA GLU A 155 3.62 -16.71 24.33
C GLU A 155 3.91 -15.53 23.39
N LYS A 156 3.37 -14.35 23.71
CA LYS A 156 3.59 -13.14 22.92
C LYS A 156 5.02 -12.63 23.15
N PRO A 157 5.82 -12.38 22.10
CA PRO A 157 7.16 -11.82 22.27
C PRO A 157 7.07 -10.40 22.82
N THR A 158 8.05 -10.02 23.65
CA THR A 158 8.14 -8.65 24.18
C THR A 158 8.29 -7.65 23.03
N PRO A 159 7.43 -6.62 22.93
CA PRO A 159 7.49 -5.66 21.82
C PRO A 159 8.84 -4.94 21.77
N SER A 160 9.60 -5.14 20.69
CA SER A 160 10.91 -4.49 20.50
C SER A 160 10.79 -3.03 20.04
N THR A 161 9.60 -2.59 19.63
CA THR A 161 9.32 -1.24 19.12
C THR A 161 8.32 -0.49 20.01
N GLY A 162 8.70 0.69 20.48
CA GLY A 162 7.79 1.71 21.03
C GLY A 162 7.41 1.58 22.52
N GLU A 163 7.29 0.39 23.10
CA GLU A 163 6.83 0.27 24.51
C GLU A 163 7.89 0.70 25.54
N ARG A 164 9.18 0.50 25.23
CA ARG A 164 10.30 1.01 26.06
C ARG A 164 10.26 2.52 26.32
N PHE A 165 9.59 3.31 25.47
CA PHE A 165 9.43 4.76 25.65
C PHE A 165 8.38 5.09 26.71
N ARG A 166 7.28 4.35 26.72
CA ARG A 166 6.16 4.53 27.67
C ARG A 166 6.52 3.99 29.05
N GLU A 167 7.19 2.84 29.11
CA GLU A 167 7.69 2.24 30.36
C GLU A 167 8.76 3.09 31.06
N ARG A 168 9.50 3.91 30.30
CA ARG A 168 10.51 4.83 30.84
C ARG A 168 9.99 6.24 31.13
N GLY A 169 8.68 6.44 31.15
CA GLY A 169 8.07 7.73 31.53
C GLY A 169 8.20 8.83 30.47
N GLY A 170 8.49 8.49 29.22
CA GLY A 170 8.52 9.46 28.12
C GLY A 170 7.11 9.96 27.78
N ARG A 171 6.89 11.27 27.90
CA ARG A 171 5.75 11.97 27.28
C ARG A 171 6.21 12.56 25.94
N ILE A 172 5.35 12.46 24.93
CA ILE A 172 5.54 13.01 23.59
C ILE A 172 5.45 14.54 23.65
#